data_AF-A0A8T2QU38-F1
#
_entry.id   AF-A0A8T2QU38-F1
#
_cell.length_a   1.000
_cell.length_b   1.000
_cell.length_c   1.000
_cell.angle_alpha   90.00
_cell.angle_beta   90.00
_cell.angle_gamma   90.00
#
_symmetry.space_group_name_H-M   'P 1'
#
loop_
_entity.id
_entity.type
_entity.pdbx_description
1 polymer ?
#
loop_
_entity_poly.entity_id
_entity_poly.type
_entity_poly.pdbx_seq_one_letter_code
_entity_poly.pdbx_strand_id
1 'polypeptide(L)'
;MSLRLSTYDQTIEASRRSHGTVLLNSCKRDHVLHNGLNIPSLGDCTVVYCLHIICYWVQSNIVPYASSITIIAVGNEVLTQNAGLSQYLFPAMSNIHNALQAAGLDGSIHVSTTNAMDVIDSSKSFPPSSAAFATSIQGQMSSVLNFLSTTGAPFLANVYPLFAYIGAGGSISLQYALFQQNSGVTDSGSGLYYSNLFDAQVDTLIYAMAAMGHDIIPVVVTETGWPHSGHSAATTQNAQAYNSNLVASVRKGTPKKPNQLISTYIFALFDENQKGGAAYEKSFGIFDPTTQAKNYAFSFV
;
A
#
# COMPACT_ATOMS: atom_id res chain seq x y z
N MET A 1 8.93 14.65 -7.23
CA MET A 1 9.12 14.18 -5.83
C MET A 1 7.81 13.52 -5.42
N SER A 2 7.79 12.22 -5.10
CA SER A 2 6.56 11.53 -4.67
C SER A 2 6.87 10.51 -3.56
N LEU A 3 7.60 10.96 -2.56
CA LEU A 3 7.57 10.35 -1.23
C LEU A 3 6.49 11.08 -0.45
N ARG A 4 5.53 10.31 0.05
CA ARG A 4 4.35 10.83 0.76
C ARG A 4 4.27 10.11 2.09
N LEU A 5 3.57 10.70 3.04
CA LEU A 5 3.29 10.05 4.31
C LEU A 5 1.92 9.39 4.22
N SER A 6 1.79 8.17 4.74
CA SER A 6 0.48 7.62 5.03
C SER A 6 -0.01 8.24 6.34
N THR A 7 -1.20 8.84 6.33
CA THR A 7 -1.92 9.24 7.53
C THR A 7 -3.12 8.32 7.66
N TYR A 8 -3.13 7.48 8.68
CA TYR A 8 -4.30 6.73 9.08
C TYR A 8 -5.15 7.63 9.97
N ASP A 9 -6.01 8.45 9.37
CA ASP A 9 -7.03 9.18 10.11
C ASP A 9 -8.40 8.57 9.76
N GLN A 10 -9.11 8.10 10.79
CA GLN A 10 -10.48 7.62 10.67
C GLN A 10 -11.49 8.77 10.46
N THR A 11 -11.01 10.01 10.49
CA THR A 11 -11.74 11.19 10.08
C THR A 11 -11.13 11.76 8.81
N ILE A 12 -11.97 12.14 7.85
CA ILE A 12 -11.53 12.89 6.67
C ILE A 12 -11.09 14.28 7.16
N GLU A 13 -9.86 14.39 7.67
CA GLU A 13 -9.13 15.65 7.69
C GLU A 13 -8.24 15.69 6.44
N ALA A 14 -8.73 16.40 5.43
CA ALA A 14 -7.91 16.84 4.31
C ALA A 14 -6.80 17.76 4.88
N SER A 15 -5.67 17.18 5.28
CA SER A 15 -4.52 17.97 5.71
C SER A 15 -3.99 18.75 4.51
N ARG A 16 -4.27 20.06 4.50
CA ARG A 16 -3.72 21.00 3.53
C ARG A 16 -2.19 20.97 3.60
N ARG A 17 -1.50 20.38 2.62
CA ARG A 17 -0.25 20.93 2.05
C ARG A 17 -0.08 20.53 0.57
N SER A 18 0.02 21.57 -0.26
CA SER A 18 0.51 21.64 -1.66
C SER A 18 0.81 20.31 -2.37
N HIS A 19 0.00 20.03 -3.41
CA HIS A 19 0.26 19.06 -4.47
C HIS A 19 0.55 17.64 -3.98
N GLY A 20 -0.49 16.93 -3.54
CA GLY A 20 -0.28 15.53 -3.24
C GLY A 20 -1.46 14.59 -3.13
N THR A 21 -1.29 13.44 -3.79
CA THR A 21 -2.15 12.26 -3.75
C THR A 21 -2.67 11.97 -2.35
N VAL A 22 -3.95 12.22 -2.15
CA VAL A 22 -4.72 11.69 -1.02
C VAL A 22 -5.11 10.26 -1.36
N LEU A 23 -4.62 9.28 -0.58
CA LEU A 23 -5.15 7.92 -0.59
C LEU A 23 -6.31 7.89 0.40
N LEU A 24 -7.54 7.76 -0.10
CA LEU A 24 -8.70 7.49 0.74
C LEU A 24 -8.81 5.97 0.89
N ASN A 25 -8.47 5.43 2.07
CA ASN A 25 -8.62 4.01 2.39
C ASN A 25 -10.04 3.74 2.87
N SER A 26 -10.81 2.97 2.10
CA SER A 26 -12.17 2.57 2.48
C SER A 26 -12.24 1.18 3.12
N CYS A 27 -11.66 0.99 4.31
CA CYS A 27 -12.15 0.03 5.32
C CYS A 27 -11.12 -0.25 6.42
N LYS A 28 -11.45 0.12 7.64
CA LYS A 28 -11.31 -0.74 8.82
C LYS A 28 -12.54 -0.50 9.69
N ARG A 29 -13.12 -1.57 10.22
CA ARG A 29 -14.35 -1.53 11.02
C ARG A 29 -14.05 -0.90 12.40
N ASP A 30 -15.11 -0.34 12.96
CA ASP A 30 -15.26 0.20 14.31
C ASP A 30 -14.73 1.62 14.50
N HIS A 31 -15.54 2.62 14.12
CA HIS A 31 -16.06 3.67 15.03
C HIS A 31 -17.24 4.41 14.38
N VAL A 32 -18.37 4.46 15.10
CA VAL A 32 -19.52 5.32 14.78
C VAL A 32 -19.20 6.71 15.33
N LEU A 33 -19.03 7.71 14.46
CA LEU A 33 -19.00 9.11 14.86
C LEU A 33 -20.31 9.80 14.48
N HIS A 34 -20.99 10.33 15.50
CA HIS A 34 -22.04 11.32 15.32
C HIS A 34 -21.44 12.54 14.59
N ASN A 35 -22.01 12.88 13.42
CA ASN A 35 -21.74 14.04 12.55
C ASN A 35 -20.60 13.97 11.52
N GLY A 36 -20.13 12.79 11.11
CA GLY A 36 -19.24 12.62 9.94
C GLY A 36 -19.70 11.49 9.03
N LEU A 37 -19.92 11.76 7.74
CA LEU A 37 -20.41 10.78 6.76
C LEU A 37 -19.38 9.66 6.52
N ASN A 38 -19.73 8.45 6.95
CA ASN A 38 -18.98 7.22 6.71
C ASN A 38 -18.83 6.92 5.22
N ILE A 39 -17.66 6.39 4.85
CA ILE A 39 -17.47 5.69 3.58
C ILE A 39 -18.43 4.48 3.55
N PRO A 40 -19.05 4.14 2.42
CA PRO A 40 -19.69 2.84 2.23
C PRO A 40 -18.80 1.71 2.73
N SER A 41 -19.13 1.11 3.88
CA SER A 41 -18.46 -0.11 4.28
C SER A 41 -18.80 -1.17 3.23
N LEU A 42 -17.81 -1.86 2.68
CA LEU A 42 -18.01 -2.95 1.71
C LEU A 42 -18.96 -4.05 2.21
N GLY A 43 -19.27 -4.08 3.51
CA GLY A 43 -20.20 -5.03 4.15
C GLY A 43 -21.69 -4.68 4.06
N ASP A 44 -22.08 -3.53 3.49
CA ASP A 44 -23.49 -3.22 3.22
C ASP A 44 -23.79 -3.38 1.74
N CYS A 45 -24.43 -4.51 1.38
CA CYS A 45 -24.81 -4.85 0.02
C CYS A 45 -25.66 -3.74 -0.63
N THR A 46 -26.45 -3.01 0.15
CA THR A 46 -27.29 -1.93 -0.39
C THR A 46 -26.44 -0.79 -0.93
N VAL A 47 -25.27 -0.55 -0.35
CA VAL A 47 -24.43 0.61 -0.65
C VAL A 47 -23.43 0.31 -1.77
N VAL A 48 -22.89 -0.91 -1.83
CA VAL A 48 -22.00 -1.33 -2.93
C VAL A 48 -22.74 -1.36 -4.28
N TYR A 49 -24.04 -1.72 -4.29
CA TYR A 49 -24.83 -1.84 -5.52
C TYR A 49 -25.71 -0.62 -5.83
N CYS A 50 -25.90 0.31 -4.90
CA CYS A 50 -26.70 1.51 -5.17
C CYS A 50 -25.83 2.62 -5.77
N LEU A 51 -25.87 2.71 -7.10
CA LEU A 51 -25.18 3.75 -7.87
C LEU A 51 -25.52 5.17 -7.36
N HIS A 52 -26.75 5.40 -6.89
CA HIS A 52 -27.16 6.69 -6.35
C HIS A 52 -26.37 7.08 -5.09
N ILE A 53 -26.12 6.13 -4.18
CA ILE A 53 -25.36 6.39 -2.95
C ILE A 53 -23.89 6.64 -3.27
N ILE A 54 -23.31 5.87 -4.20
CA ILE A 54 -21.91 6.04 -4.61
C ILE A 54 -21.69 7.37 -5.31
N CYS A 55 -22.59 7.76 -6.22
CA CYS A 55 -22.55 9.08 -6.85
C CYS A 55 -22.66 10.21 -5.82
N TYR A 56 -23.58 10.09 -4.85
CA TYR A 56 -23.68 11.06 -3.77
C TYR A 56 -22.39 11.16 -2.96
N TRP A 57 -21.79 10.01 -2.60
CA TRP A 57 -20.52 9.97 -1.87
C TRP A 57 -19.39 10.65 -2.65
N VAL A 58 -19.25 10.38 -3.95
CA VAL A 58 -18.24 11.03 -4.80
C VAL A 58 -18.47 12.54 -4.86
N GLN A 59 -19.72 12.97 -5.03
CA GLN A 59 -20.05 14.39 -5.08
C GLN A 59 -19.77 15.13 -3.77
N SER A 60 -20.02 14.49 -2.62
CA SER A 60 -19.79 15.12 -1.32
C SER A 60 -18.32 15.07 -0.86
N ASN A 61 -17.58 14.02 -1.20
CA ASN A 61 -16.28 13.75 -0.58
C ASN A 61 -15.09 13.88 -1.55
N ILE A 62 -15.31 13.77 -2.86
CA ILE A 62 -14.24 13.79 -3.86
C ILE A 62 -14.25 15.08 -4.65
N VAL A 63 -15.39 15.45 -5.23
CA VAL A 63 -15.50 16.61 -6.13
C VAL A 63 -14.98 17.91 -5.50
N PRO A 64 -15.26 18.25 -4.22
CA PRO A 64 -14.73 19.46 -3.60
C PRO A 64 -13.20 19.53 -3.51
N TYR A 65 -12.52 18.37 -3.61
CA TYR A 65 -11.07 18.22 -3.42
C TYR A 65 -10.36 17.62 -4.64
N ALA A 66 -11.06 17.51 -5.78
CA ALA A 66 -10.59 16.76 -6.94
C ALA A 66 -9.20 17.20 -7.45
N SER A 67 -8.83 18.46 -7.28
CA SER A 67 -7.50 18.99 -7.67
C SER A 67 -6.33 18.46 -6.84
N SER A 68 -6.60 17.85 -5.68
CA SER A 68 -5.59 17.30 -4.76
C SER A 68 -5.59 15.77 -4.72
N ILE A 69 -6.62 15.13 -5.28
CA ILE A 69 -6.78 13.68 -5.28
C ILE A 69 -6.27 13.14 -6.62
N THR A 70 -5.54 12.02 -6.59
CA THR A 70 -5.08 11.36 -7.83
C THR A 70 -5.37 9.86 -7.84
N ILE A 71 -5.57 9.24 -6.66
CA ILE A 71 -5.89 7.82 -6.54
C ILE A 71 -6.86 7.62 -5.38
N ILE A 72 -7.93 6.85 -5.56
CA ILE A 72 -8.82 6.37 -4.50
C ILE A 72 -8.52 4.89 -4.25
N ALA A 73 -8.27 4.52 -2.98
CA ALA A 73 -8.00 3.15 -2.56
C ALA A 73 -9.26 2.50 -1.97
N VAL A 74 -9.93 1.69 -2.77
CA VAL A 74 -11.14 0.98 -2.37
C VAL A 74 -10.77 -0.25 -1.55
N GLY A 75 -10.91 -0.14 -0.23
CA GLY A 75 -10.54 -1.18 0.70
C GLY A 75 -9.06 -1.18 1.05
N ASN A 76 -8.75 -1.77 2.20
CA ASN A 76 -7.39 -2.04 2.62
C ASN A 76 -7.20 -3.51 2.98
N GLU A 77 -6.34 -4.18 2.20
CA GLU A 77 -5.97 -5.60 2.36
C GLU A 77 -7.17 -6.56 2.37
N VAL A 78 -8.23 -6.21 1.62
CA VAL A 78 -9.52 -6.91 1.65
C VAL A 78 -9.39 -8.38 1.26
N LEU A 79 -8.57 -8.69 0.26
CA LEU A 79 -8.44 -10.04 -0.29
C LEU A 79 -7.81 -11.05 0.70
N THR A 80 -7.04 -10.57 1.68
CA THR A 80 -6.31 -11.42 2.62
C THR A 80 -6.84 -11.31 4.04
N GLN A 81 -7.32 -10.13 4.45
CA GLN A 81 -7.84 -9.91 5.80
C GLN A 81 -9.36 -10.09 5.92
N ASN A 82 -10.12 -10.05 4.81
CA ASN A 82 -11.58 -10.08 4.88
C ASN A 82 -12.21 -10.87 3.72
N ALA A 83 -12.09 -12.19 3.77
CA ALA A 83 -12.61 -13.10 2.75
C ALA A 83 -14.10 -12.87 2.42
N GLY A 84 -14.92 -12.51 3.41
CA GLY A 84 -16.35 -12.22 3.23
C GLY A 84 -16.65 -10.97 2.41
N LEU A 85 -15.68 -10.05 2.29
CA LEU A 85 -15.79 -8.82 1.51
C LEU A 85 -15.13 -8.92 0.13
N SER A 86 -14.34 -9.97 -0.13
CA SER A 86 -13.56 -10.13 -1.37
C SER A 86 -14.42 -10.05 -2.64
N GLN A 87 -15.63 -10.63 -2.62
CA GLN A 87 -16.56 -10.61 -3.75
C GLN A 87 -17.14 -9.22 -4.06
N TYR A 88 -17.12 -8.29 -3.10
CA TYR A 88 -17.64 -6.93 -3.27
C TYR A 88 -16.58 -5.92 -3.72
N LEU A 89 -15.30 -6.31 -3.69
CA LEU A 89 -14.19 -5.41 -3.98
C LEU A 89 -14.25 -4.86 -5.40
N PHE A 90 -14.32 -5.74 -6.41
CA PHE A 90 -14.38 -5.31 -7.80
C PHE A 90 -15.65 -4.51 -8.13
N PRO A 91 -16.87 -4.93 -7.74
CA PRO A 91 -18.07 -4.11 -7.92
C PRO A 91 -17.95 -2.70 -7.32
N ALA A 92 -17.38 -2.57 -6.11
CA ALA A 92 -17.17 -1.27 -5.47
C ALA A 92 -16.18 -0.40 -6.25
N MET A 93 -15.06 -0.96 -6.70
CA MET A 93 -14.08 -0.26 -7.56
C MET A 93 -14.73 0.23 -8.85
N SER A 94 -15.47 -0.64 -9.54
CA SER A 94 -16.15 -0.30 -10.78
C SER A 94 -17.19 0.80 -10.58
N ASN A 95 -17.97 0.76 -9.50
CA ASN A 95 -19.00 1.76 -9.26
C ASN A 95 -18.43 3.13 -8.87
N ILE A 96 -17.34 3.17 -8.09
CA ILE A 96 -16.64 4.42 -7.79
C ILE A 96 -16.07 5.02 -9.08
N HIS A 97 -15.45 4.21 -9.94
CA HIS A 97 -14.95 4.68 -11.23
C HIS A 97 -16.06 5.23 -12.13
N ASN A 98 -17.21 4.54 -12.21
CA ASN A 98 -18.36 5.03 -12.97
C ASN A 98 -18.89 6.37 -12.42
N ALA A 99 -18.90 6.54 -11.10
CA ALA A 99 -19.29 7.81 -10.48
C ALA A 99 -18.27 8.93 -10.74
N LEU A 100 -16.97 8.64 -10.77
CA LEU A 100 -15.94 9.59 -11.20
C LEU A 100 -16.10 9.96 -12.67
N GLN A 101 -16.40 9.00 -13.53
CA GLN A 101 -16.66 9.24 -14.95
C GLN A 101 -17.89 10.14 -15.16
N ALA A 102 -18.97 9.89 -14.42
CA ALA A 102 -20.15 10.76 -14.44
C ALA A 102 -19.85 12.20 -13.96
N ALA A 103 -18.82 12.37 -13.12
CA ALA A 103 -18.31 13.67 -12.68
C ALA A 103 -17.19 14.25 -13.58
N GLY A 104 -16.76 13.55 -14.63
CA GLY A 104 -15.66 13.96 -15.51
C GLY A 104 -14.27 13.92 -14.86
N LEU A 105 -14.07 13.04 -13.86
CA LEU A 105 -12.84 12.93 -13.06
C LEU A 105 -12.06 11.63 -13.29
N ASP A 106 -12.56 10.71 -14.11
CA ASP A 106 -11.94 9.41 -14.38
C ASP A 106 -10.59 9.50 -15.11
N GLY A 107 -10.33 10.61 -15.80
CA GLY A 107 -9.03 10.90 -16.42
C GLY A 107 -7.96 11.48 -15.47
N SER A 108 -8.34 11.96 -14.28
CA SER A 108 -7.44 12.60 -13.31
C SER A 108 -7.34 11.87 -11.97
N ILE A 109 -8.37 11.08 -11.62
CA ILE A 109 -8.45 10.31 -10.38
C ILE A 109 -8.59 8.83 -10.72
N HIS A 110 -7.54 8.07 -10.46
CA HIS A 110 -7.56 6.62 -10.61
C HIS A 110 -8.26 5.93 -9.44
N VAL A 111 -8.79 4.73 -9.68
CA VAL A 111 -9.36 3.86 -8.64
C VAL A 111 -8.51 2.60 -8.55
N SER A 112 -8.14 2.20 -7.35
CA SER A 112 -7.41 0.96 -7.10
C SER A 112 -7.78 0.39 -5.72
N THR A 113 -7.02 -0.58 -5.21
CA THR A 113 -7.20 -1.20 -3.89
C THR A 113 -5.83 -1.54 -3.30
N THR A 114 -5.63 -1.34 -1.99
CA THR A 114 -4.34 -1.66 -1.35
C THR A 114 -4.30 -3.13 -0.95
N ASN A 115 -3.19 -3.79 -1.30
CA ASN A 115 -3.00 -5.22 -1.09
C ASN A 115 -1.84 -5.46 -0.12
N ALA A 116 -2.02 -6.38 0.83
CA ALA A 116 -0.92 -6.93 1.61
C ALA A 116 -0.03 -7.80 0.70
N MET A 117 1.21 -8.07 1.09
CA MET A 117 2.05 -9.05 0.39
C MET A 117 1.48 -10.48 0.45
N ASP A 118 0.59 -10.77 1.40
CA ASP A 118 -0.12 -12.05 1.57
C ASP A 118 -1.02 -12.44 0.38
N VAL A 119 -1.21 -11.55 -0.60
CA VAL A 119 -1.85 -11.91 -1.87
C VAL A 119 -0.99 -12.85 -2.71
N ILE A 120 0.31 -12.90 -2.47
CA ILE A 120 1.25 -13.80 -3.11
C ILE A 120 1.19 -15.17 -2.44
N ASP A 121 1.18 -16.24 -3.24
CA ASP A 121 1.34 -17.60 -2.73
C ASP A 121 2.69 -17.72 -2.01
N SER A 122 2.67 -18.07 -0.73
CA SER A 122 3.88 -18.16 0.09
C SER A 122 4.90 -19.15 -0.48
N SER A 123 4.45 -20.21 -1.15
CA SER A 123 5.30 -21.21 -1.84
C SER A 123 5.90 -20.70 -3.15
N LYS A 124 5.44 -19.54 -3.65
CA LYS A 124 5.90 -18.87 -4.87
C LYS A 124 6.52 -17.49 -4.59
N SER A 125 6.64 -17.10 -3.34
CA SER A 125 7.19 -15.79 -2.96
C SER A 125 8.70 -15.64 -3.22
N PHE A 126 9.40 -16.76 -3.45
CA PHE A 126 10.84 -16.79 -3.70
C PHE A 126 11.24 -17.92 -4.69
N PRO A 127 12.10 -17.64 -5.70
CA PRO A 127 12.63 -16.31 -6.04
C PRO A 127 11.55 -15.40 -6.66
N PRO A 128 11.71 -14.06 -6.65
CA PRO A 128 10.74 -13.12 -7.22
C PRO A 128 10.20 -13.50 -8.61
N SER A 129 11.05 -14.02 -9.50
CA SER A 129 10.65 -14.41 -10.86
C SER A 129 9.67 -15.57 -10.92
N SER A 130 9.48 -16.32 -9.83
CA SER A 130 8.53 -17.44 -9.73
C SER A 130 7.18 -17.05 -9.13
N ALA A 131 7.01 -15.75 -8.81
CA ALA A 131 5.86 -15.23 -8.10
C ALA A 131 4.54 -15.50 -8.81
N ALA A 132 3.55 -15.86 -8.01
CA ALA A 132 2.17 -16.01 -8.42
C ALA A 132 1.25 -15.58 -7.27
N PHE A 133 0.09 -15.02 -7.60
CA PHE A 133 -0.96 -14.77 -6.63
C PHE A 133 -1.54 -16.09 -6.10
N ALA A 134 -1.94 -16.10 -4.83
CA ALA A 134 -2.51 -17.27 -4.17
C ALA A 134 -3.76 -17.76 -4.89
N THR A 135 -3.85 -19.08 -5.13
CA THR A 135 -4.93 -19.70 -5.90
C THR A 135 -6.33 -19.36 -5.37
N SER A 136 -6.48 -19.19 -4.06
CA SER A 136 -7.75 -18.84 -3.40
C SER A 136 -8.31 -17.47 -3.81
N ILE A 137 -7.49 -16.55 -4.31
CA ILE A 137 -7.89 -15.19 -4.69
C ILE A 137 -7.65 -14.88 -6.18
N GLN A 138 -7.14 -15.84 -6.97
CA GLN A 138 -6.77 -15.59 -8.37
C GLN A 138 -7.93 -15.06 -9.22
N GLY A 139 -9.17 -15.50 -8.96
CA GLY A 139 -10.36 -15.00 -9.66
C GLY A 139 -10.61 -13.52 -9.38
N GLN A 140 -10.59 -13.13 -8.10
CA GLN A 140 -10.78 -11.73 -7.68
C GLN A 140 -9.61 -10.86 -8.15
N MET A 141 -8.39 -11.36 -8.04
CA MET A 141 -7.19 -10.66 -8.50
C MET A 141 -7.23 -10.45 -10.02
N SER A 142 -7.67 -11.44 -10.80
CA SER A 142 -7.86 -11.28 -12.25
C SER A 142 -8.82 -10.14 -12.58
N SER A 143 -9.97 -10.04 -11.90
CA SER A 143 -10.92 -8.94 -12.08
C SER A 143 -10.30 -7.58 -11.72
N VAL A 144 -9.53 -7.52 -10.63
CA VAL A 144 -8.80 -6.30 -10.23
C VAL A 144 -7.76 -5.91 -11.28
N LEU A 145 -6.89 -6.82 -11.71
CA LEU A 145 -5.83 -6.51 -12.68
C LEU A 145 -6.38 -6.12 -14.05
N ASN A 146 -7.44 -6.78 -14.52
CA ASN A 146 -8.14 -6.37 -15.74
C ASN A 146 -8.67 -4.94 -15.64
N PHE A 147 -9.33 -4.59 -14.52
CA PHE A 147 -9.81 -3.25 -14.27
C PHE A 147 -8.69 -2.20 -14.22
N LEU A 148 -7.60 -2.50 -13.52
CA LEU A 148 -6.44 -1.60 -13.45
C LEU A 148 -5.82 -1.39 -14.84
N SER A 149 -5.71 -2.46 -15.62
CA SER A 149 -5.19 -2.41 -16.99
C SER A 149 -6.08 -1.60 -17.93
N THR A 150 -7.41 -1.70 -17.83
CA THR A 150 -8.34 -0.95 -18.70
C THR A 150 -8.46 0.52 -18.31
N THR A 151 -8.31 0.85 -17.03
CA THR A 151 -8.42 2.23 -16.50
C THR A 151 -7.08 2.95 -16.37
N GLY A 152 -5.96 2.26 -16.65
CA GLY A 152 -4.60 2.79 -16.48
C GLY A 152 -4.21 3.04 -15.02
N ALA A 153 -4.94 2.47 -14.06
CA ALA A 153 -4.69 2.65 -12.63
C ALA A 153 -3.52 1.76 -12.13
N PRO A 154 -2.78 2.21 -11.10
CA PRO A 154 -1.69 1.41 -10.53
C PRO A 154 -2.17 0.28 -9.63
N PHE A 155 -1.33 -0.73 -9.45
CA PHE A 155 -1.47 -1.71 -8.36
C PHE A 155 -0.93 -1.10 -7.06
N LEU A 156 -1.78 -1.04 -6.03
CA LEU A 156 -1.38 -0.51 -4.73
C LEU A 156 -1.00 -1.66 -3.78
N ALA A 157 0.15 -1.53 -3.11
CA ALA A 157 0.66 -2.57 -2.23
C ALA A 157 1.26 -2.03 -0.94
N ASN A 158 0.98 -2.73 0.16
CA ASN A 158 1.63 -2.55 1.45
C ASN A 158 2.82 -3.51 1.51
N VAL A 159 4.04 -2.97 1.52
CA VAL A 159 5.29 -3.73 1.39
C VAL A 159 6.15 -3.53 2.64
N TYR A 160 6.24 -4.57 3.47
CA TYR A 160 6.97 -4.52 4.73
C TYR A 160 8.08 -5.58 4.80
N PRO A 161 9.34 -5.20 4.51
CA PRO A 161 10.51 -6.05 4.73
C PRO A 161 10.64 -6.57 6.16
N LEU A 162 10.18 -5.80 7.16
CA LEU A 162 10.16 -6.22 8.56
C LEU A 162 9.38 -7.53 8.76
N PHE A 163 8.18 -7.64 8.19
CA PHE A 163 7.31 -8.80 8.42
C PHE A 163 7.91 -10.06 7.79
N ALA A 164 8.47 -9.93 6.58
CA ALA A 164 9.21 -11.01 5.95
C ALA A 164 10.45 -11.40 6.76
N TYR A 165 11.22 -10.44 7.28
CA TYR A 165 12.37 -10.69 8.15
C TYR A 165 12.00 -11.47 9.42
N ILE A 166 10.94 -11.04 10.12
CA ILE A 166 10.46 -11.71 11.33
C ILE A 166 9.95 -13.12 11.00
N GLY A 167 9.14 -13.26 9.95
CA GLY A 167 8.55 -14.53 9.53
C GLY A 167 9.56 -15.56 9.04
N ALA A 168 10.71 -15.12 8.50
CA ALA A 168 11.74 -16.00 7.95
C ALA A 168 12.63 -16.69 9.01
N GLY A 169 12.46 -16.37 10.30
CA GLY A 169 13.13 -17.08 11.39
C GLY A 169 14.67 -17.07 11.32
N GLY A 170 15.26 -16.01 10.75
CA GLY A 170 16.71 -15.87 10.57
C GLY A 170 17.24 -16.22 9.17
N SER A 171 16.39 -16.70 8.26
CA SER A 171 16.80 -16.98 6.87
C SER A 171 17.00 -15.70 6.03
N ILE A 172 16.42 -14.59 6.48
CA ILE A 172 16.61 -13.25 5.90
C ILE A 172 17.51 -12.46 6.86
N SER A 173 18.62 -11.91 6.35
CA SER A 173 19.49 -11.07 7.17
C SER A 173 18.86 -9.70 7.42
N LEU A 174 19.12 -9.13 8.59
CA LEU A 174 18.64 -7.79 8.93
C LEU A 174 19.22 -6.74 7.97
N GLN A 175 20.47 -6.88 7.55
CA GLN A 175 21.13 -5.96 6.62
C GLN A 175 20.43 -5.93 5.26
N TYR A 176 19.97 -7.08 4.76
CA TYR A 176 19.20 -7.17 3.52
C TYR A 176 17.84 -6.48 3.63
N ALA A 177 17.18 -6.57 4.79
CA ALA A 177 15.92 -5.88 5.05
C ALA A 177 16.08 -4.36 5.26
N LEU A 178 17.26 -3.90 5.71
CA LEU A 178 17.56 -2.49 6.01
C LEU A 178 18.30 -1.73 4.89
N PHE A 179 18.43 -2.33 3.69
CA PHE A 179 19.22 -1.77 2.58
C PHE A 179 20.71 -1.53 2.93
N GLN A 180 21.24 -2.22 3.93
CA GLN A 180 22.63 -2.11 4.34
C GLN A 180 23.52 -3.06 3.54
N GLN A 181 24.85 -2.90 3.65
CA GLN A 181 25.79 -3.78 2.97
C GLN A 181 25.57 -5.25 3.37
N ASN A 182 25.36 -6.10 2.38
CA ASN A 182 25.11 -7.53 2.53
C ASN A 182 25.50 -8.25 1.22
N SER A 183 25.43 -9.58 1.18
CA SER A 183 25.79 -10.38 0.01
C SER A 183 24.79 -10.33 -1.14
N GLY A 184 23.59 -9.78 -0.90
CA GLY A 184 22.43 -9.81 -1.79
C GLY A 184 21.95 -11.21 -2.12
N VAL A 185 20.98 -11.27 -3.03
CA VAL A 185 20.39 -12.51 -3.51
C VAL A 185 20.25 -12.42 -5.03
N THR A 186 20.79 -13.41 -5.75
CA THR A 186 20.55 -13.54 -7.19
C THR A 186 19.32 -14.42 -7.40
N ASP A 187 18.33 -13.88 -8.08
CA ASP A 187 17.13 -14.60 -8.49
C ASP A 187 17.49 -15.70 -9.51
N SER A 188 17.18 -16.95 -9.18
CA SER A 188 17.65 -18.11 -9.96
C SER A 188 16.93 -18.30 -11.29
N GLY A 189 15.77 -17.65 -11.51
CA GLY A 189 15.03 -17.74 -12.76
C GLY A 189 15.38 -16.62 -13.74
N SER A 190 15.41 -15.38 -13.26
CA SER A 190 15.67 -14.18 -14.06
C SER A 190 17.13 -13.77 -14.13
N GLY A 191 17.98 -14.23 -13.19
CA GLY A 191 19.36 -13.81 -13.05
C GLY A 191 19.54 -12.40 -12.46
N LEU A 192 18.45 -11.73 -12.07
CA LEU A 192 18.51 -10.40 -11.46
C LEU A 192 19.09 -10.47 -10.05
N TYR A 193 19.96 -9.52 -9.73
CA TYR A 193 20.55 -9.39 -8.40
C TYR A 193 19.77 -8.37 -7.57
N TYR A 194 19.33 -8.81 -6.40
CA TYR A 194 18.64 -7.99 -5.40
C TYR A 194 19.60 -7.71 -4.24
N SER A 195 19.91 -6.43 -4.01
CA SER A 195 20.76 -6.01 -2.89
C SER A 195 19.95 -5.71 -1.61
N ASN A 196 18.62 -5.66 -1.71
CA ASN A 196 17.72 -5.41 -0.60
C ASN A 196 16.38 -6.13 -0.78
N LEU A 197 15.70 -6.39 0.34
CA LEU A 197 14.44 -7.14 0.36
C LEU A 197 13.25 -6.37 -0.22
N PHE A 198 13.23 -5.05 -0.09
CA PHE A 198 12.13 -4.21 -0.59
C PHE A 198 12.00 -4.32 -2.11
N ASP A 199 13.10 -4.17 -2.84
CA ASP A 199 13.11 -4.28 -4.30
C ASP A 199 12.70 -5.69 -4.74
N ALA A 200 13.12 -6.72 -3.99
CA ALA A 200 12.70 -8.11 -4.25
C ALA A 200 11.20 -8.28 -4.06
N GLN A 201 10.60 -7.73 -2.99
CA GLN A 201 9.16 -7.81 -2.74
C GLN A 201 8.35 -7.03 -3.79
N VAL A 202 8.81 -5.85 -4.21
CA VAL A 202 8.16 -5.09 -5.29
C VAL A 202 8.22 -5.87 -6.61
N ASP A 203 9.36 -6.47 -6.95
CA ASP A 203 9.48 -7.28 -8.16
C ASP A 203 8.67 -8.57 -8.09
N THR A 204 8.51 -9.19 -6.91
CA THR A 204 7.58 -10.32 -6.72
C THR A 204 6.16 -9.94 -7.17
N LEU A 205 5.67 -8.75 -6.82
CA LEU A 205 4.35 -8.27 -7.29
C LEU A 205 4.33 -8.08 -8.81
N ILE A 206 5.38 -7.47 -9.38
CA ILE A 206 5.47 -7.22 -10.83
C ILE A 206 5.53 -8.53 -11.61
N TYR A 207 6.27 -9.53 -11.12
CA TYR A 207 6.32 -10.86 -11.73
C TYR A 207 4.98 -11.59 -11.62
N ALA A 208 4.29 -11.52 -10.47
CA ALA A 208 2.97 -12.13 -10.30
C ALA A 208 1.92 -11.52 -11.25
N MET A 209 1.92 -10.19 -11.43
CA MET A 209 1.05 -9.53 -12.41
C MET A 209 1.40 -9.92 -13.85
N ALA A 210 2.69 -9.98 -14.19
CA ALA A 210 3.14 -10.42 -15.51
C ALA A 210 2.74 -11.88 -15.81
N ALA A 211 2.77 -12.77 -14.81
CA ALA A 211 2.31 -14.15 -14.95
C ALA A 211 0.80 -14.25 -15.25
N MET A 212 0.03 -13.22 -14.93
CA MET A 212 -1.39 -13.09 -15.29
C MET A 212 -1.62 -12.25 -16.57
N GLY A 213 -0.55 -11.88 -17.29
CA GLY A 213 -0.65 -11.12 -18.55
C GLY A 213 -0.69 -9.59 -18.38
N HIS A 214 -0.32 -9.08 -17.20
CA HIS A 214 -0.35 -7.64 -16.88
C HIS A 214 1.04 -7.08 -16.51
N ASP A 215 1.92 -6.95 -17.49
CA ASP A 215 3.32 -6.54 -17.31
C ASP A 215 3.57 -5.02 -17.29
N ILE A 216 2.55 -4.24 -17.67
CA ILE A 216 2.59 -2.77 -17.76
C ILE A 216 1.94 -2.04 -16.58
N ILE A 217 1.21 -2.74 -15.69
CA ILE A 217 0.57 -2.09 -14.54
C ILE A 217 1.66 -1.58 -13.59
N PRO A 218 1.73 -0.26 -13.31
CA PRO A 218 2.71 0.28 -12.37
C PRO A 218 2.36 -0.10 -10.93
N VAL A 219 3.38 -0.28 -10.08
CA VAL A 219 3.21 -0.49 -8.64
C VAL A 219 3.39 0.83 -7.90
N VAL A 220 2.47 1.10 -6.96
CA VAL A 220 2.62 2.14 -5.95
C VAL A 220 2.64 1.46 -4.58
N VAL A 221 3.69 1.72 -3.81
CA VAL A 221 3.81 1.19 -2.45
C VAL A 221 3.08 2.12 -1.50
N THR A 222 1.91 1.73 -1.03
CA THR A 222 1.01 2.54 -0.20
C THR A 222 1.33 2.52 1.27
N GLU A 223 2.06 1.51 1.72
CA GLU A 223 2.61 1.47 3.06
C GLU A 223 3.94 0.73 3.06
N THR A 224 4.92 1.31 3.75
CA THR A 224 6.16 0.65 4.11
C THR A 224 6.81 1.41 5.25
N GLY A 225 7.46 0.74 6.17
CA GLY A 225 8.09 1.39 7.31
C GLY A 225 8.77 0.42 8.23
N TRP A 226 9.40 0.95 9.27
CA TRP A 226 10.09 0.17 10.26
C TRP A 226 9.89 0.78 11.65
N PRO A 227 9.39 0.01 12.63
CA PRO A 227 9.05 0.54 13.93
C PRO A 227 10.31 0.81 14.75
N HIS A 228 10.26 1.85 15.57
CA HIS A 228 11.38 2.27 16.41
C HIS A 228 11.42 1.58 17.78
N SER A 229 10.37 0.83 18.14
CA SER A 229 10.27 0.10 19.41
C SER A 229 9.36 -1.15 19.31
N GLY A 230 9.31 -1.98 20.36
CA GLY A 230 8.34 -3.06 20.50
C GLY A 230 8.72 -4.43 19.91
N HIS A 231 9.94 -4.58 19.40
CA HIS A 231 10.54 -5.85 18.94
C HIS A 231 12.07 -5.75 18.98
N SER A 232 12.80 -6.88 19.01
CA SER A 232 14.27 -6.88 19.03
C SER A 232 14.90 -6.21 17.81
N ALA A 233 14.23 -6.30 16.65
CA ALA A 233 14.64 -5.62 15.42
C ALA A 233 14.03 -4.22 15.26
N ALA A 234 13.07 -3.84 16.12
CA ALA A 234 12.43 -2.53 16.10
C ALA A 234 13.17 -1.58 17.06
N THR A 235 14.16 -0.88 16.53
CA THR A 235 14.96 0.08 17.27
C THR A 235 14.97 1.41 16.52
N THR A 236 15.19 2.50 17.24
CA THR A 236 15.36 3.84 16.65
C THR A 236 16.42 3.84 15.53
N GLN A 237 17.52 3.11 15.72
CA GLN A 237 18.60 2.99 14.73
C GLN A 237 18.14 2.26 13.47
N ASN A 238 17.40 1.15 13.61
CA ASN A 238 16.91 0.38 12.46
C ASN A 238 15.80 1.13 11.74
N ALA A 239 14.89 1.78 12.46
CA ALA A 239 13.85 2.64 11.89
C ALA A 239 14.44 3.79 11.06
N GLN A 240 15.44 4.46 11.62
CA GLN A 240 16.19 5.50 10.91
C GLN A 240 16.88 4.94 9.67
N ALA A 241 17.59 3.82 9.79
CA ALA A 241 18.30 3.21 8.66
C ALA A 241 17.34 2.82 7.54
N TYR A 242 16.25 2.12 7.86
CA TYR A 242 15.26 1.68 6.89
C TYR A 242 14.65 2.86 6.13
N ASN A 243 14.05 3.81 6.85
CA ASN A 243 13.33 4.92 6.22
C ASN A 243 14.29 5.84 5.44
N SER A 244 15.50 6.10 5.93
CA SER A 244 16.48 6.93 5.22
C SER A 244 16.99 6.24 3.95
N ASN A 245 17.28 4.94 4.01
CA ASN A 245 17.77 4.20 2.85
C ASN A 245 16.67 3.96 1.80
N LEU A 246 15.42 3.78 2.23
CA LEU A 246 14.26 3.68 1.35
C LEU A 246 14.15 4.89 0.42
N VAL A 247 14.31 6.11 0.95
CA VAL A 247 14.27 7.36 0.16
C VAL A 247 15.27 7.35 -0.99
N ALA A 248 16.45 6.76 -0.79
CA ALA A 248 17.46 6.61 -1.81
C ALA A 248 17.15 5.47 -2.80
N SER A 249 16.58 4.36 -2.31
CA SER A 249 16.26 3.18 -3.13
C SER A 249 15.15 3.47 -4.14
N VAL A 250 14.03 4.06 -3.69
CA VAL A 250 12.83 4.24 -4.53
C VAL A 250 13.09 5.07 -5.80
N ARG A 251 14.12 5.93 -5.78
CA ARG A 251 14.54 6.76 -6.93
C ARG A 251 15.24 5.99 -8.03
N LYS A 252 15.83 4.83 -7.70
CA LYS A 252 16.56 3.98 -8.65
C LYS A 252 15.63 3.01 -9.38
N GLY A 253 14.46 2.74 -8.82
CA GLY A 253 13.60 1.63 -9.24
C GLY A 253 14.11 0.29 -8.73
N THR A 254 13.51 -0.79 -9.23
CA THR A 254 13.89 -2.17 -8.90
C THR A 254 14.79 -2.78 -9.97
N PRO A 255 15.44 -3.93 -9.71
CA PRO A 255 16.17 -4.67 -10.74
C PRO A 255 15.34 -4.99 -12.00
N LYS A 256 14.05 -5.35 -11.88
CA LYS A 256 13.19 -5.64 -13.04
C LYS A 256 12.70 -4.38 -13.76
N LYS A 257 12.52 -3.27 -13.05
CA LYS A 257 12.09 -1.98 -13.61
C LYS A 257 13.10 -0.87 -13.23
N PRO A 258 14.34 -0.94 -13.77
CA PRO A 258 15.39 0.01 -13.40
C PRO A 258 15.06 1.40 -13.94
N ASN A 259 15.50 2.43 -13.23
CA ASN A 259 15.29 3.84 -13.55
C ASN A 259 13.80 4.28 -13.56
N GLN A 260 12.91 3.49 -12.97
CA GLN A 260 11.51 3.85 -12.75
C GLN A 260 11.29 4.18 -11.28
N LEU A 261 10.91 5.43 -10.99
CA LEU A 261 10.57 5.84 -9.63
C LEU A 261 9.42 4.98 -9.10
N ILE A 262 9.63 4.37 -7.94
CA ILE A 262 8.56 3.70 -7.20
C ILE A 262 7.88 4.76 -6.34
N SER A 263 6.62 5.08 -6.63
CA SER A 263 5.85 5.97 -5.75
C SER A 263 5.63 5.25 -4.42
N THR A 264 6.05 5.86 -3.32
CA THR A 264 6.10 5.19 -2.02
C THR A 264 5.61 6.08 -0.90
N TYR A 265 4.80 5.49 -0.02
CA TYR A 265 4.26 6.12 1.17
C TYR A 265 4.86 5.49 2.40
N ILE A 266 5.52 6.31 3.22
CA ILE A 266 6.10 5.84 4.47
C ILE A 266 4.99 5.73 5.52
N PHE A 267 4.88 4.54 6.10
CA PHE A 267 4.03 4.23 7.25
C PHE A 267 4.85 4.37 8.54
N ALA A 268 4.55 5.29 9.44
CA ALA A 268 3.51 6.33 9.36
C ALA A 268 4.04 7.69 9.81
N LEU A 269 3.22 8.73 9.67
CA LEU A 269 3.59 10.06 10.15
C LEU A 269 3.76 10.08 11.68
N PHE A 270 2.79 9.53 12.42
CA PHE A 270 2.80 9.52 13.88
C PHE A 270 2.75 8.11 14.47
N ASP A 271 3.23 7.96 15.70
CA ASP A 271 2.96 6.76 16.49
C ASP A 271 1.47 6.66 16.83
N GLU A 272 0.92 5.46 16.73
CA GLU A 272 -0.51 5.19 16.93
C GLU A 272 -0.71 4.28 18.15
N ASN A 273 -0.79 4.88 19.34
CA ASN A 273 -0.80 4.18 20.63
C ASN A 273 -2.01 3.24 20.85
N GLN A 274 -3.10 3.43 20.10
CA GLN A 274 -4.31 2.62 20.15
C GLN A 274 -4.28 1.39 19.22
N LYS A 275 -3.23 1.21 18.41
CA LYS A 275 -3.11 0.02 17.56
C LYS A 275 -3.03 -1.26 18.40
N GLY A 276 -3.86 -2.24 18.04
CA GLY A 276 -3.78 -3.61 18.56
C GLY A 276 -2.71 -4.44 17.85
N GLY A 277 -2.60 -5.71 18.21
CA GLY A 277 -1.62 -6.64 17.62
C GLY A 277 -0.28 -6.66 18.36
N ALA A 278 0.81 -6.82 17.62
CA ALA A 278 2.15 -6.88 18.18
C ALA A 278 2.57 -5.53 18.80
N ALA A 279 3.44 -5.56 19.81
CA ALA A 279 3.86 -4.35 20.52
C ALA A 279 4.47 -3.28 19.60
N TYR A 280 5.17 -3.70 18.54
CA TYR A 280 5.80 -2.80 17.57
C TYR A 280 4.79 -2.01 16.69
N GLU A 281 3.53 -2.44 16.61
CA GLU A 281 2.49 -1.75 15.81
C GLU A 281 2.28 -0.30 16.25
N LYS A 282 2.57 0.01 17.51
CA LYS A 282 2.38 1.34 18.11
C LYS A 282 3.51 2.32 17.83
N SER A 283 4.56 1.90 17.13
CA SER A 283 5.83 2.63 17.07
C SER A 283 6.40 2.81 15.66
N PHE A 284 5.53 2.90 14.63
CA PHE A 284 5.94 3.16 13.24
C PHE A 284 6.14 4.64 12.90
N GLY A 285 5.75 5.55 13.79
CA GLY A 285 5.78 6.98 13.55
C GLY A 285 7.17 7.53 13.32
N ILE A 286 7.32 8.39 12.31
CA ILE A 286 8.48 9.29 12.20
C ILE A 286 8.45 10.34 13.31
N PHE A 287 7.26 10.73 13.75
CA PHE A 287 7.04 11.75 14.78
C PHE A 287 6.25 11.21 15.97
N ASP A 288 6.55 11.72 17.15
CA ASP A 288 5.73 11.54 18.33
C ASP A 288 4.42 12.37 18.20
N PRO A 289 3.23 11.79 18.44
CA PRO A 289 1.96 12.48 18.22
C PRO A 289 1.71 13.64 19.21
N THR A 290 2.37 13.65 20.37
CA THR A 290 2.12 14.65 21.43
C THR A 290 3.03 15.85 21.27
N THR A 291 4.33 15.60 21.13
CA THR A 291 5.38 16.61 21.07
C THR A 291 5.65 17.08 19.64
N GLN A 292 5.20 16.31 18.64
CA GLN A 292 5.56 16.47 17.22
C GLN A 292 7.08 16.45 16.97
N ALA A 293 7.86 15.98 17.96
CA ALA A 293 9.29 15.76 17.80
C ALA A 293 9.52 14.53 16.92
N LYS A 294 10.63 14.52 16.19
CA LYS A 294 11.02 13.33 15.44
C LYS A 294 11.44 12.23 16.41
N ASN A 295 10.94 11.02 16.20
CA ASN A 295 11.38 9.82 16.91
C ASN A 295 12.83 9.44 16.55
N TYR A 296 13.29 9.82 15.37
CA TYR A 296 14.66 9.63 14.88
C TYR A 296 15.00 10.65 13.78
N ALA A 297 16.30 10.84 13.51
CA ALA A 297 16.73 11.73 12.43
C ALA A 297 16.27 11.20 11.08
N PHE A 298 15.47 11.99 10.35
CA PHE A 298 14.92 11.61 9.05
C PHE A 298 14.76 12.83 8.12
N SER A 299 14.98 12.60 6.82
CA SER A 299 14.82 13.58 5.73
C SER A 299 14.07 12.93 4.57
N PHE A 300 13.13 13.68 3.98
CA PHE A 300 12.44 13.28 2.73
C PHE A 300 13.26 13.61 1.47
N VAL A 301 14.31 14.42 1.62
CA VAL A 301 15.25 14.83 0.56
C VAL A 301 16.58 14.14 0.72
#